data_AF-Q1IQX5-F1
#
_entry.id   AF-Q1IQX5-F1
#
_cell.length_a   1.000
_cell.length_b   1.000
_cell.length_c   1.000
_cell.angle_alpha   90.00
_cell.angle_beta   90.00
_cell.angle_gamma   90.00
#
_symmetry.space_group_name_H-M   'P 1'
#
loop_
_entity.id
_entity.type
_entity.pdbx_description
1 polymer ?
#
loop_
_entity_poly.entity_id
_entity_poly.type
_entity_poly.pdbx_seq_one_letter_code
_entity_poly.pdbx_strand_id
1 'polypeptide(L)'
;MKKKLAFSIVLLCLVGVSSFASAQNSAPEPKAATAEQLTDDAIKMMRQDIKSAKKQIVASNMTLTDTEATKFWPVYDRYIGEVAKINDTRYALIKEYADKYATMTDADANSFINRWLKADTDMSNLRIKWIPEFEKVVSPKKTAMFFQIDRRTNMIVELKLASQVPLMNQ
;
A
#
# COMPACT_ATOMS: atom_id res chain seq x y z
N MET A 1 -12.62 35.72 -12.06
CA MET A 1 -13.19 34.47 -12.62
C MET A 1 -12.57 33.28 -11.90
N LYS A 2 -13.26 32.70 -10.92
CA LYS A 2 -12.79 31.56 -10.12
C LYS A 2 -13.37 30.28 -10.74
N LYS A 3 -12.56 29.52 -11.49
CA LYS A 3 -12.97 28.18 -11.98
C LYS A 3 -12.91 27.21 -10.81
N LYS A 4 -14.08 26.79 -10.31
CA LYS A 4 -14.22 25.72 -9.32
C LYS A 4 -13.90 24.39 -10.01
N LEU A 5 -12.96 23.65 -9.44
CA LEU A 5 -12.56 22.31 -9.85
C LEU A 5 -13.67 21.35 -9.42
N ALA A 6 -14.39 20.75 -10.38
CA ALA A 6 -15.39 19.73 -10.10
C ALA A 6 -14.67 18.41 -9.78
N PHE A 7 -14.70 18.01 -8.52
CA PHE A 7 -14.28 16.68 -8.08
C PHE A 7 -15.50 15.77 -8.22
N SER A 8 -15.66 15.10 -9.36
CA SER A 8 -16.68 14.07 -9.53
C SER A 8 -16.25 12.80 -8.79
N ILE A 9 -16.47 12.76 -7.48
CA ILE A 9 -16.66 11.51 -6.75
C ILE A 9 -18.17 11.24 -6.83
N VAL A 10 -18.56 10.40 -7.77
CA VAL A 10 -19.87 9.74 -7.69
C VAL A 10 -19.70 8.60 -6.69
N LEU A 11 -19.94 8.89 -5.42
CA LEU A 11 -20.28 7.88 -4.42
C LEU A 11 -21.74 8.10 -4.06
N LEU A 12 -22.62 7.55 -4.89
CA LEU A 12 -24.05 7.53 -4.64
C LEU A 12 -24.35 6.33 -3.73
N CYS A 13 -24.24 6.52 -2.41
CA CYS A 13 -24.93 5.69 -1.43
C CYS A 13 -25.83 6.59 -0.60
N LEU A 14 -27.02 6.87 -1.14
CA LEU A 14 -28.17 7.33 -0.37
C LEU A 14 -28.57 6.21 0.58
N VAL A 15 -28.30 6.35 1.87
CA VAL A 15 -28.96 5.54 2.90
C VAL A 15 -29.97 6.44 3.58
N GLY A 16 -31.21 6.40 3.07
CA GLY A 16 -32.36 6.93 3.76
C GLY A 16 -32.58 6.15 5.06
N VAL A 17 -32.67 6.86 6.17
CA VAL A 17 -33.04 6.30 7.47
C VAL A 17 -34.55 6.09 7.45
N SER A 18 -34.99 4.84 7.42
CA SER A 18 -36.37 4.45 7.73
C SER A 18 -36.36 3.01 8.27
N SER A 19 -36.78 2.88 9.53
CA SER A 19 -36.77 1.68 10.37
C SER A 19 -37.51 0.50 9.75
N PHE A 20 -36.85 -0.64 9.52
CA PHE A 20 -37.50 -1.95 9.41
C PHE A 20 -36.57 -3.08 9.84
N ALA A 21 -37.08 -3.91 10.76
CA ALA A 21 -36.79 -5.31 11.03
C ALA A 21 -35.35 -5.85 10.91
N SER A 22 -34.86 -6.43 12.00
CA SER A 22 -33.71 -7.33 12.03
C SER A 22 -33.86 -8.48 11.03
N ALA A 23 -33.37 -8.28 9.81
CA ALA A 23 -32.78 -9.35 9.01
C ALA A 23 -31.27 -9.19 9.20
N GLN A 24 -30.71 -10.05 10.03
CA GLN A 24 -29.26 -10.25 10.14
C GLN A 24 -28.80 -10.81 8.81
N ASN A 25 -28.67 -9.93 7.82
CA ASN A 25 -28.04 -10.23 6.55
C ASN A 25 -26.57 -10.40 6.91
N SER A 26 -26.15 -11.64 7.07
CA SER A 26 -24.75 -12.00 7.19
C SER A 26 -24.04 -11.31 6.03
N ALA A 27 -23.28 -10.25 6.33
CA ALA A 27 -22.31 -9.75 5.37
C ALA A 27 -21.50 -10.96 4.93
N PRO A 28 -21.28 -11.18 3.63
CA PRO A 28 -20.42 -12.27 3.21
C PRO A 28 -19.10 -12.11 3.96
N GLU A 29 -18.76 -13.08 4.81
CA GLU A 29 -17.45 -13.10 5.44
C GLU A 29 -16.42 -12.95 4.32
N PRO A 30 -15.40 -12.10 4.49
CA PRO A 30 -14.30 -12.04 3.54
C PRO A 30 -13.75 -13.46 3.44
N LYS A 31 -14.03 -14.13 2.32
CA LYS A 31 -13.57 -15.48 2.07
C LYS A 31 -12.05 -15.41 2.14
N ALA A 32 -11.48 -15.93 3.22
CA ALA A 32 -10.04 -15.92 3.44
C ALA A 32 -9.37 -16.45 2.16
N ALA A 33 -8.33 -15.75 1.70
CA ALA A 33 -7.57 -16.25 0.57
C ALA A 33 -7.09 -17.66 0.93
N THR A 34 -7.45 -18.66 0.13
CA THR A 34 -6.90 -20.00 0.32
C THR A 34 -5.40 -19.95 0.08
N ALA A 35 -4.62 -20.75 0.80
CA ALA A 35 -3.16 -20.81 0.66
C ALA A 35 -2.71 -21.03 -0.81
N GLU A 36 -3.55 -21.66 -1.64
CA GLU A 36 -3.37 -21.81 -3.09
C GLU A 36 -3.33 -20.49 -3.89
N GLN A 37 -3.89 -19.39 -3.38
CA GLN A 37 -3.88 -18.08 -4.04
C GLN A 37 -2.63 -17.24 -3.74
N LEU A 38 -1.79 -17.66 -2.80
CA LEU A 38 -0.56 -16.97 -2.37
C LEU A 38 0.70 -17.70 -2.84
N THR A 39 0.71 -18.22 -4.07
CA THR A 39 1.93 -18.81 -4.64
C THR A 39 3.01 -17.73 -4.83
N ASP A 40 4.29 -18.14 -4.74
CA ASP A 40 5.41 -17.20 -4.90
C ASP A 40 5.40 -16.52 -6.28
N ASP A 41 4.94 -17.23 -7.32
CA ASP A 41 4.77 -16.68 -8.67
C ASP A 41 3.63 -15.66 -8.75
N ALA A 42 2.47 -15.95 -8.14
CA ALA A 42 1.35 -15.00 -8.10
C ALA A 42 1.75 -13.72 -7.34
N ILE A 43 2.48 -13.86 -6.23
CA ILE A 43 3.02 -12.74 -5.47
C ILE A 43 4.01 -11.93 -6.32
N LYS A 44 4.91 -12.60 -7.03
CA LYS A 44 5.88 -11.94 -7.91
C LYS A 44 5.19 -11.12 -9.01
N MET A 45 4.20 -11.69 -9.68
CA MET A 45 3.41 -10.99 -10.72
C MET A 45 2.68 -9.79 -10.12
N MET A 46 1.96 -9.98 -9.01
CA MET A 46 1.27 -8.89 -8.30
C MET A 46 2.23 -7.74 -7.96
N ARG A 47 3.46 -8.04 -7.52
CA ARG A 47 4.46 -7.01 -7.19
C ARG A 47 4.96 -6.27 -8.42
N GLN A 48 5.12 -6.96 -9.55
CA GLN A 48 5.47 -6.33 -10.82
C GLN A 48 4.35 -5.39 -11.28
N ASP A 49 3.10 -5.82 -11.19
CA ASP A 49 1.92 -5.02 -11.54
C ASP A 49 1.82 -3.77 -10.66
N ILE A 50 1.98 -3.92 -9.35
CA ILE A 50 1.98 -2.80 -8.40
C ILE A 50 3.10 -1.80 -8.75
N LYS A 51 4.30 -2.29 -9.06
CA LYS A 51 5.44 -1.44 -9.44
C LYS A 51 5.14 -0.66 -10.73
N SER A 52 4.59 -1.34 -11.74
CA SER A 52 4.22 -0.73 -13.01
C SER A 52 3.13 0.33 -12.82
N ALA A 53 2.04 -0.03 -12.12
CA ALA A 53 0.93 0.88 -11.84
C ALA A 53 1.39 2.12 -11.05
N LYS A 54 2.25 1.95 -10.04
CA LYS A 54 2.84 3.07 -9.30
C LYS A 54 3.63 4.00 -10.21
N LYS A 55 4.46 3.46 -11.10
CA LYS A 55 5.25 4.26 -12.04
C LYS A 55 4.34 5.07 -12.98
N GLN A 56 3.29 4.44 -13.49
CA GLN A 56 2.29 5.10 -14.33
C GLN A 56 1.52 6.20 -13.58
N ILE A 57 1.09 5.95 -12.34
CA ILE A 57 0.39 6.94 -11.52
C ILE A 57 1.30 8.15 -11.27
N VAL A 58 2.57 7.92 -10.93
CA VAL A 58 3.56 9.00 -10.75
C VAL A 58 3.71 9.79 -12.04
N ALA A 59 3.94 9.13 -13.17
CA ALA A 59 4.09 9.78 -14.47
C ALA A 59 2.85 10.60 -14.88
N SER A 60 1.65 10.11 -14.56
CA SER A 60 0.39 10.76 -14.95
C SER A 60 0.02 11.95 -14.07
N ASN A 61 0.51 12.01 -12.84
CA ASN A 61 0.14 13.04 -11.86
C ASN A 61 1.26 14.05 -11.61
N MET A 62 2.51 13.72 -11.94
CA MET A 62 3.65 14.62 -11.77
C MET A 62 4.08 15.23 -13.11
N THR A 63 3.83 16.53 -13.28
CA THR A 63 4.38 17.28 -14.41
C THR A 63 5.87 17.51 -14.21
N LEU A 64 6.69 16.77 -14.96
CA LEU A 64 8.14 16.92 -15.01
C LEU A 64 8.54 17.52 -16.36
N THR A 65 9.49 18.45 -16.37
CA THR A 65 10.18 18.83 -17.61
C THR A 65 11.10 17.69 -18.06
N ASP A 66 11.52 17.68 -19.32
CA ASP A 66 12.43 16.64 -19.83
C ASP A 66 13.72 16.54 -19.01
N THR A 67 14.26 17.70 -18.59
CA THR A 67 15.45 17.79 -17.73
C THR A 67 15.20 17.22 -16.34
N GLU A 68 14.05 17.52 -15.72
CA GLU A 68 13.68 16.96 -14.42
C GLU A 68 13.44 15.45 -14.53
N ALA A 69 12.71 14.99 -15.55
CA ALA A 69 12.39 13.58 -15.76
C ALA A 69 13.65 12.74 -15.91
N THR A 70 14.62 13.21 -16.69
CA THR A 70 15.92 12.56 -16.89
C THR A 70 16.66 12.31 -15.57
N LYS A 71 16.53 13.24 -14.60
CA LYS A 71 17.17 13.14 -13.28
C LYS A 71 16.30 12.42 -12.25
N PHE A 72 14.98 12.57 -12.34
CA PHE A 72 14.01 12.04 -11.39
C PHE A 72 13.89 10.53 -11.47
N TRP A 73 13.76 9.95 -12.66
CA TRP A 73 13.51 8.51 -12.81
C TRP A 73 14.61 7.62 -12.25
N PRO A 74 15.92 7.93 -12.41
CA PRO A 74 16.98 7.18 -11.73
C PRO A 74 16.90 7.25 -10.19
N VAL A 75 16.51 8.39 -9.61
CA VAL A 75 16.29 8.53 -8.16
C VAL A 75 15.08 7.69 -7.72
N TYR A 76 13.99 7.77 -8.47
CA TYR A 76 12.79 6.96 -8.27
C TYR A 76 13.08 5.46 -8.30
N ASP A 77 13.79 4.97 -9.32
CA ASP A 77 14.03 3.54 -9.48
C ASP A 77 14.92 2.98 -8.34
N ARG A 78 15.89 3.77 -7.83
CA ARG A 78 16.66 3.41 -6.63
C ARG A 78 15.81 3.38 -5.36
N TYR A 79 14.97 4.41 -5.15
CA TYR A 79 14.03 4.46 -4.03
C TYR A 79 13.09 3.24 -4.04
N ILE A 80 12.49 2.93 -5.19
CA ILE A 80 11.59 1.76 -5.33
C ILE A 80 12.34 0.45 -5.10
N GLY A 81 13.63 0.37 -5.44
CA GLY A 81 14.49 -0.76 -5.09
C GLY A 81 14.64 -0.96 -3.57
N GLU A 82 14.81 0.12 -2.80
CA GLU A 82 14.87 0.03 -1.34
C GLU A 82 13.49 -0.24 -0.71
N VAL A 83 12.41 0.34 -1.26
CA VAL A 83 11.02 0.03 -0.88
C VAL A 83 10.72 -1.46 -1.06
N ALA A 84 11.18 -2.06 -2.16
CA ALA A 84 10.96 -3.48 -2.45
C ALA A 84 11.53 -4.39 -1.36
N LYS A 85 12.73 -4.07 -0.83
CA LYS A 85 13.38 -4.82 0.25
C LYS A 85 12.59 -4.79 1.56
N ILE A 86 12.02 -3.63 1.92
CA ILE A 86 11.17 -3.53 3.12
C ILE A 86 9.87 -4.33 2.91
N ASN A 87 9.32 -4.26 1.69
CA ASN A 87 8.12 -5.02 1.37
C ASN A 87 8.37 -6.53 1.36
N ASP A 88 9.57 -7.02 0.99
CA ASP A 88 9.95 -8.44 1.14
C ASP A 88 9.71 -8.94 2.56
N THR A 89 10.16 -8.17 3.56
CA THR A 89 9.94 -8.48 4.98
C THR A 89 8.45 -8.52 5.33
N ARG A 90 7.65 -7.58 4.82
CA ARG A 90 6.19 -7.54 5.06
C ARG A 90 5.48 -8.74 4.44
N TYR A 91 5.83 -9.10 3.21
CA TYR A 91 5.25 -10.28 2.55
C TYR A 91 5.60 -11.57 3.29
N ALA A 92 6.87 -11.73 3.70
CA ALA A 92 7.28 -12.88 4.49
C ALA A 92 6.51 -12.97 5.82
N LEU A 93 6.27 -11.83 6.47
CA LEU A 93 5.51 -11.77 7.71
C LEU A 93 4.04 -12.15 7.52
N ILE A 94 3.40 -11.71 6.43
CA ILE A 94 2.04 -12.10 6.07
C ILE A 94 1.95 -13.60 5.76
N LYS A 95 2.93 -14.15 5.02
CA LYS A 95 2.99 -15.59 4.71
C LYS A 95 3.13 -16.42 5.98
N GLU A 96 4.06 -16.04 6.86
CA GLU A 96 4.25 -16.70 8.16
C GLU A 96 2.97 -16.66 9.00
N TYR A 97 2.27 -15.54 9.01
CA TYR A 97 0.99 -15.41 9.71
C TYR A 97 -0.08 -16.35 9.15
N ALA A 98 -0.22 -16.40 7.83
CA ALA A 98 -1.18 -17.31 7.18
C ALA A 98 -0.84 -18.78 7.48
N ASP A 99 0.44 -19.15 7.41
CA ASP A 99 0.91 -20.52 7.66
C ASP A 99 0.72 -20.95 9.12
N LYS A 100 0.94 -20.04 10.07
CA LYS A 100 0.81 -20.31 11.52
C LYS A 100 -0.57 -20.00 12.09
N TYR A 101 -1.52 -19.53 11.28
CA TYR A 101 -2.76 -18.92 11.78
C TYR A 101 -3.48 -19.76 12.85
N ALA A 102 -3.61 -21.07 12.62
CA ALA A 102 -4.31 -21.96 13.55
C ALA A 102 -3.49 -22.37 14.80
N THR A 103 -2.17 -22.19 14.78
CA THR A 103 -1.24 -22.71 15.81
C THR A 103 -0.38 -21.61 16.44
N MET A 104 -0.74 -20.35 16.22
CA MET A 104 0.06 -19.20 16.63
C MET A 104 0.08 -19.08 18.16
N THR A 105 1.28 -18.97 18.74
CA THR A 105 1.45 -18.79 20.19
C THR A 105 1.50 -17.31 20.57
N ASP A 106 1.35 -16.99 21.86
CA ASP A 106 1.56 -15.62 22.37
C ASP A 106 2.95 -15.07 22.01
N ALA A 107 3.97 -15.93 22.02
CA ALA A 107 5.33 -15.57 21.62
C ALA A 107 5.41 -15.24 20.12
N ASP A 108 4.74 -16.02 19.27
CA ASP A 108 4.64 -15.73 17.84
C ASP A 108 3.88 -14.41 17.60
N ALA A 109 2.77 -14.17 18.31
CA ALA A 109 2.00 -12.93 18.24
C ALA A 109 2.81 -11.70 18.63
N ASN A 110 3.56 -11.79 19.73
CA ASN A 110 4.46 -10.71 20.15
C ASN A 110 5.59 -10.48 19.12
N SER A 111 6.18 -11.54 18.55
CA SER A 111 7.18 -11.42 17.49
C SER A 111 6.60 -10.76 16.23
N PHE A 112 5.39 -11.18 15.83
CA PHE A 112 4.69 -10.70 14.66
C PHE A 112 4.43 -9.19 14.73
N ILE A 113 3.84 -8.70 15.82
CA ILE A 113 3.55 -7.26 15.96
C ILE A 113 4.83 -6.42 15.99
N ASN A 114 5.90 -6.89 16.64
CA ASN A 114 7.18 -6.18 16.68
C ASN A 114 7.82 -6.07 15.29
N ARG A 115 7.82 -7.17 14.51
CA ARG A 115 8.35 -7.20 13.14
C ARG A 115 7.52 -6.36 12.18
N TRP A 116 6.19 -6.35 12.35
CA TRP A 116 5.31 -5.46 11.59
C TRP A 116 5.69 -4.00 11.86
N LEU A 117 5.66 -3.56 13.12
CA LEU A 117 5.96 -2.18 13.49
C LEU A 117 7.38 -1.74 13.07
N LYS A 118 8.33 -2.67 13.10
CA LYS A 118 9.68 -2.44 12.55
C LYS A 118 9.64 -2.13 11.06
N ALA A 119 8.87 -2.87 10.27
CA ALA A 119 8.72 -2.61 8.83
C ALA A 119 8.00 -1.28 8.53
N ASP A 120 7.11 -0.81 9.41
CA ASP A 120 6.48 0.52 9.30
C ASP A 120 7.46 1.65 9.63
N THR A 121 8.28 1.43 10.65
CA THR A 121 9.35 2.35 11.04
C THR A 121 10.41 2.44 9.94
N ASP A 122 10.83 1.30 9.38
CA ASP A 122 11.80 1.26 8.28
C ASP A 122 11.29 1.99 7.05
N MET A 123 10.01 1.82 6.69
CA MET A 123 9.40 2.55 5.58
C MET A 123 9.36 4.06 5.83
N SER A 124 9.05 4.48 7.05
CA SER A 124 9.03 5.90 7.42
C SER A 124 10.44 6.51 7.37
N ASN A 125 11.43 5.82 7.93
CA ASN A 125 12.83 6.23 7.89
C ASN A 125 13.38 6.26 6.47
N LEU A 126 12.98 5.30 5.63
CA LEU A 126 13.33 5.29 4.21
C LEU A 126 12.82 6.56 3.52
N ARG A 127 11.54 6.94 3.73
CA ARG A 127 11.00 8.16 3.15
C ARG A 127 11.77 9.39 3.63
N ILE A 128 12.05 9.50 4.93
CA ILE A 128 12.86 10.59 5.51
C ILE A 128 14.23 10.69 4.82
N LYS A 129 14.93 9.55 4.68
CA LYS A 129 16.23 9.46 4.00
C LYS A 129 16.17 9.95 2.54
N TRP A 130 15.10 9.63 1.82
CA TRP A 130 15.01 9.88 0.37
C TRP A 130 14.43 11.24 0.00
N ILE A 131 13.71 11.94 0.89
CA ILE A 131 13.26 13.32 0.65
C ILE A 131 14.37 14.23 0.10
N PRO A 132 15.54 14.37 0.76
CA PRO A 132 16.60 15.23 0.25
C PRO A 132 17.18 14.77 -1.09
N GLU A 133 17.15 13.46 -1.41
CA GLU A 133 17.61 12.96 -2.72
C GLU A 133 16.65 13.35 -3.85
N PHE A 134 15.34 13.37 -3.60
CA PHE A 134 14.36 13.88 -4.57
C PHE A 134 14.44 15.40 -4.73
N GLU A 135 14.67 16.15 -3.65
CA GLU A 135 14.81 17.61 -3.71
C GLU A 135 16.02 18.09 -4.50
N LYS A 136 17.04 17.25 -4.71
CA LYS A 136 18.17 17.54 -5.61
C LYS A 136 17.77 17.55 -7.09
N VAL A 137 16.68 16.88 -7.46
CA VAL A 137 16.31 16.65 -8.87
C VAL A 137 14.98 17.28 -9.27
N VAL A 138 14.12 17.60 -8.30
CA VAL A 138 12.84 18.29 -8.50
C VAL A 138 12.59 19.27 -7.35
N SER A 139 11.67 20.23 -7.53
CA SER A 139 11.34 21.19 -6.47
C SER A 139 10.70 20.53 -5.24
N PRO A 140 10.80 21.13 -4.03
CA PRO A 140 10.17 20.60 -2.82
C PRO A 140 8.67 20.32 -2.96
N LYS A 141 7.95 21.14 -3.75
CA LYS A 141 6.53 20.91 -4.04
C LYS A 141 6.30 19.62 -4.84
N LYS A 142 7.16 19.31 -5.81
CA LYS A 142 7.11 18.07 -6.59
C LYS A 142 7.54 16.88 -5.74
N THR A 143 8.54 17.03 -4.87
CA THR A 143 8.92 16.01 -3.89
C THR A 143 7.75 15.66 -2.97
N ALA A 144 7.08 16.66 -2.39
CA ALA A 144 5.91 16.43 -1.54
C ALA A 144 4.78 15.70 -2.30
N MET A 145 4.51 16.10 -3.55
CA MET A 145 3.52 15.44 -4.41
C MET A 145 3.89 13.97 -4.68
N PHE A 146 5.17 13.68 -4.95
CA PHE A 146 5.66 12.31 -5.10
C PHE A 146 5.36 11.47 -3.85
N PHE A 147 5.74 11.95 -2.66
CA PHE A 147 5.53 11.19 -1.43
C PHE A 147 4.05 11.08 -1.02
N GLN A 148 3.19 12.03 -1.43
CA GLN A 148 1.74 11.87 -1.32
C GLN A 148 1.22 10.72 -2.19
N ILE A 149 1.69 10.62 -3.43
CA ILE A 149 1.34 9.52 -4.35
C ILE A 149 1.87 8.18 -3.82
N ASP A 150 3.13 8.12 -3.40
CA ASP A 150 3.74 6.92 -2.81
C ASP A 150 2.94 6.44 -1.60
N ARG A 151 2.62 7.33 -0.66
CA ARG A 151 1.82 6.96 0.51
C ARG A 151 0.44 6.41 0.12
N ARG A 152 -0.28 7.07 -0.77
CA ARG A 152 -1.64 6.65 -1.20
C ARG A 152 -1.62 5.28 -1.87
N THR A 153 -0.68 5.07 -2.79
CA THR A 153 -0.54 3.78 -3.47
C THR A 153 -0.13 2.66 -2.52
N ASN A 154 0.75 2.94 -1.54
CA ASN A 154 1.08 1.96 -0.50
C ASN A 154 -0.12 1.60 0.38
N MET A 155 -0.91 2.57 0.84
CA MET A 155 -2.11 2.29 1.66
C MET A 155 -3.14 1.42 0.94
N ILE A 156 -3.33 1.62 -0.38
CA ILE A 156 -4.24 0.79 -1.18
C ILE A 156 -3.74 -0.66 -1.26
N VAL A 157 -2.43 -0.84 -1.45
CA VAL A 157 -1.82 -2.18 -1.48
C VAL A 157 -1.93 -2.85 -0.12
N GLU A 158 -1.61 -2.14 0.96
CA GLU A 158 -1.73 -2.63 2.33
C GLU A 158 -3.16 -3.05 2.66
N LEU A 159 -4.15 -2.22 2.31
CA LEU A 159 -5.57 -2.54 2.51
C LEU A 159 -5.96 -3.82 1.77
N LYS A 160 -5.55 -3.96 0.50
CA LYS A 160 -5.85 -5.15 -0.30
C LYS A 160 -5.22 -6.41 0.28
N LEU A 161 -4.01 -6.32 0.83
CA LEU A 161 -3.33 -7.47 1.46
C LEU A 161 -3.97 -7.82 2.80
N ALA A 162 -4.22 -6.81 3.64
CA ALA A 162 -4.87 -7.00 4.94
C ALA A 162 -6.26 -7.61 4.81
N SER A 163 -7.00 -7.30 3.74
CA SER A 163 -8.33 -7.89 3.51
C SER A 163 -8.31 -9.38 3.16
N GLN A 164 -7.14 -9.97 2.84
CA GLN A 164 -7.01 -11.39 2.52
C GLN A 164 -6.74 -12.26 3.75
N VAL A 165 -6.41 -11.64 4.88
CA VAL A 165 -5.87 -12.31 6.06
C VAL A 165 -6.81 -12.06 7.24
N PRO A 166 -7.29 -13.10 7.95
CA PRO A 166 -8.14 -12.92 9.11
C PRO A 166 -7.40 -12.26 10.28
N LEU A 167 -8.15 -11.75 11.26
CA LEU A 167 -7.58 -11.30 12.54
C LEU A 167 -7.17 -12.51 13.39
N MET A 168 -6.26 -12.27 14.34
CA MET A 168 -5.71 -13.30 15.24
C MET A 168 -6.83 -14.12 15.88
N ASN A 169 -6.67 -15.44 15.90
CA ASN A 169 -7.53 -16.30 16.70
C ASN A 169 -7.30 -16.01 18.20
N GLN A 170 -8.33 -16.28 19.00
CA GLN A 170 -8.32 -16.17 20.46
C GLN A 170 -8.69 -17.51 21.06
#